data_AF-A0A2H3KKB5-F1
#
_entry.id   AF-A0A2H3KKB5-F1
#
_cell.length_a   1.000
_cell.length_b   1.000
_cell.length_c   1.000
_cell.angle_alpha   90.00
_cell.angle_beta   90.00
_cell.angle_gamma   90.00
#
_symmetry.space_group_name_H-M   'P 1'
#
loop_
_entity.id
_entity.type
_entity.pdbx_description
1 polymer ?
#
loop_
_entity_poly.entity_id
_entity_poly.type
_entity_poly.pdbx_seq_one_letter_code
_entity_poly.pdbx_strand_id
1 'polypeptide(L)'
;MRKLLIVLGVPIDNLTMEEALVRCDEFIAHGRTSGRTHQIATVNADFVVNSLHDPELRRILQEADMATADGMPLVWASRLLGGSLRGRVTGADMVPALARRAAEKGYSVFLLGAGPGIADRAADILQQRNPGFKVAGVLSPPPASVLDMDQSIVDAIKAARPDILLVAFGNPKQEKWIRMHAPTLQVPICIGIGGTLDMIVGVTRRAPVWMQRAGLEWVYRLAQEPQRLLKRYLHDFGYFGYFFARQWWAMRSGGGISMVPVTTTIETPPPPPPPTEPVLVTADGGEDVVTAPIPVAAVATQTTPILRIRGRLDVSNQATFMQQANQLLQSNPYLIISLAEADFLDSSALGALVALANQARADGGDVWLVEVPQPIREILTLVNLHHFFEIMASPAAAEDRRLKTGEMSEAQPVAGGWHIIRSPRLFDASTASTMLELCMEQLEHHPKLIVDMSEVVFLASIGMSTLIKVDRAARGREGELRITNCSSDVLRTLKLVKLETILNLYPDIATATSAKL
;
A
#
# COMPACT_ATOMS: atom_id res chain seq x y z
N MET A 1 8.71 12.95 -7.74
CA MET A 1 8.02 11.69 -8.13
C MET A 1 8.66 10.52 -7.38
N ARG A 2 7.87 9.56 -6.87
CA ARG A 2 8.39 8.37 -6.16
C ARG A 2 9.08 7.43 -7.15
N LYS A 3 10.33 7.06 -6.89
CA LYS A 3 11.01 5.99 -7.62
C LYS A 3 10.78 4.70 -6.85
N LEU A 4 9.89 3.85 -7.35
CA LEU A 4 9.49 2.62 -6.68
C LEU A 4 10.18 1.41 -7.30
N LEU A 5 10.54 0.46 -6.44
CA LEU A 5 10.91 -0.89 -6.82
C LEU A 5 9.87 -1.86 -6.25
N ILE A 6 9.33 -2.75 -7.08
CA ILE A 6 8.39 -3.77 -6.62
C ILE A 6 9.12 -5.07 -6.29
N VAL A 7 9.07 -5.47 -5.01
CA VAL A 7 9.58 -6.76 -4.53
C VAL A 7 8.39 -7.59 -4.04
N LEU A 8 8.06 -8.67 -4.76
CA LEU A 8 6.95 -9.59 -4.45
C LEU A 8 5.60 -8.90 -4.19
N GLY A 9 5.35 -7.79 -4.89
CA GLY A 9 4.13 -6.99 -4.78
C GLY A 9 4.19 -5.86 -3.77
N VAL A 10 5.29 -5.72 -3.04
CA VAL A 10 5.50 -4.63 -2.09
C VAL A 10 6.33 -3.54 -2.78
N PRO A 11 5.78 -2.31 -2.94
CA PRO A 11 6.55 -1.18 -3.40
C PRO A 11 7.54 -0.73 -2.34
N ILE A 12 8.76 -0.44 -2.75
CA ILE A 12 9.84 0.09 -1.90
C ILE A 12 10.35 1.36 -2.55
N ASP A 13 10.37 2.46 -1.80
CA ASP A 13 10.90 3.73 -2.26
C ASP A 13 12.43 3.68 -2.35
N ASN A 14 12.95 4.01 -3.54
CA ASN A 14 14.37 4.17 -3.79
C ASN A 14 14.84 5.55 -3.35
N LEU A 15 15.07 5.68 -2.05
CA LEU A 15 15.47 6.93 -1.41
C LEU A 15 16.60 6.73 -0.39
N THR A 16 17.34 7.80 -0.17
CA THR A 16 18.32 7.94 0.92
C THR A 16 17.63 8.37 2.21
N MET A 17 18.32 8.26 3.35
CA MET A 17 17.77 8.71 4.64
C MET A 17 17.40 10.21 4.58
N GLU A 18 18.23 11.06 3.98
CA GLU A 18 17.93 12.49 3.88
C GLU A 18 16.71 12.77 3.02
N GLU A 19 16.57 12.10 1.86
CA GLU A 19 15.38 12.20 1.03
C GLU A 19 14.11 11.71 1.77
N ALA A 20 14.23 10.67 2.60
CA ALA A 20 13.13 10.20 3.46
C ALA A 20 12.70 11.28 4.47
N LEU A 21 13.67 11.96 5.09
CA LEU A 21 13.41 13.02 6.07
C LEU A 21 12.82 14.28 5.43
N VAL A 22 13.31 14.67 4.24
CA VAL A 22 12.69 15.74 3.44
C VAL A 22 11.25 15.39 3.09
N ARG A 23 10.99 14.14 2.70
CA ARG A 23 9.62 13.66 2.46
C ARG A 23 8.74 13.74 3.71
N CYS A 24 9.31 13.46 4.89
CA CYS A 24 8.58 13.65 6.14
C CYS A 24 8.21 15.12 6.37
N ASP A 25 9.08 16.08 6.04
CA ASP A 25 8.72 17.50 6.13
C ASP A 25 7.53 17.84 5.22
N GLU A 26 7.52 17.33 3.98
CA GLU A 26 6.43 17.52 3.01
C GLU A 26 5.11 16.94 3.55
N PHE A 27 5.13 15.72 4.08
CA PHE A 27 3.95 15.07 4.66
C PHE A 27 3.45 15.78 5.91
N ILE A 28 4.35 16.31 6.76
CA ILE A 28 3.95 17.10 7.93
C ILE A 28 3.27 18.40 7.48
N ALA A 29 3.85 19.11 6.52
CA ALA A 29 3.28 20.34 5.98
C ALA A 29 1.88 20.08 5.38
N HIS A 30 1.76 19.05 4.55
CA HIS A 30 0.50 18.68 3.91
C HIS A 30 -0.55 18.18 4.93
N GLY A 31 -0.16 17.34 5.89
CA GLY A 31 -1.07 16.82 6.91
C GLY A 31 -1.59 17.90 7.84
N ARG A 32 -0.77 18.92 8.17
CA ARG A 32 -1.22 20.08 8.96
C ARG A 32 -2.27 20.93 8.26
N THR A 33 -2.22 21.04 6.93
CA THR A 33 -3.18 21.86 6.18
C THR A 33 -4.43 21.09 5.76
N SER A 34 -4.28 19.81 5.41
CA SER A 34 -5.38 18.97 4.90
C SER A 34 -6.04 18.08 5.96
N GLY A 35 -5.40 17.87 7.11
CA GLY A 35 -5.79 16.86 8.10
C GLY A 35 -5.44 15.42 7.68
N ARG A 36 -4.76 15.22 6.55
CA ARG A 36 -4.37 13.89 6.05
C ARG A 36 -3.25 13.28 6.89
N THR A 37 -3.46 12.03 7.29
CA THR A 37 -2.43 11.17 7.88
C THR A 37 -1.66 10.44 6.79
N HIS A 38 -0.32 10.50 6.84
CA HIS A 38 0.56 9.74 5.92
C HIS A 38 1.19 8.56 6.66
N GLN A 39 1.03 7.35 6.12
CA GLN A 39 1.57 6.13 6.70
C GLN A 39 2.93 5.78 6.09
N ILE A 40 3.93 5.59 6.95
CA ILE A 40 5.28 5.19 6.57
C ILE A 40 5.57 3.77 7.10
N ALA A 41 5.96 2.87 6.21
CA ALA A 41 6.34 1.49 6.55
C ALA A 41 7.86 1.29 6.40
N THR A 42 8.50 0.69 7.41
CA THR A 42 9.93 0.32 7.39
C THR A 42 10.08 -1.14 6.97
N VAL A 43 9.91 -1.37 5.66
CA VAL A 43 9.75 -2.71 5.08
C VAL A 43 11.07 -3.48 5.14
N ASN A 44 11.04 -4.68 5.70
CA ASN A 44 12.15 -5.65 5.64
C ASN A 44 11.68 -6.95 4.94
N ALA A 45 12.53 -7.98 4.86
CA ALA A 45 12.17 -9.25 4.22
C ALA A 45 10.97 -9.96 4.91
N ASP A 46 10.84 -9.86 6.24
CA ASP A 46 9.72 -10.43 7.00
C ASP A 46 8.39 -9.76 6.63
N PHE A 47 8.38 -8.44 6.40
CA PHE A 47 7.18 -7.75 5.87
C PHE A 47 6.76 -8.32 4.51
N VAL A 48 7.74 -8.52 3.61
CA VAL A 48 7.46 -9.05 2.27
C VAL A 48 6.89 -10.46 2.37
N VAL A 49 7.49 -11.35 3.18
CA VAL A 49 7.02 -12.72 3.36
C VAL A 49 5.64 -12.78 4.03
N ASN A 50 5.41 -11.96 5.07
CA ASN A 50 4.10 -11.88 5.72
C ASN A 50 3.03 -11.37 4.76
N SER A 51 3.36 -10.42 3.88
CA SER A 51 2.43 -9.89 2.88
C SER A 51 2.00 -10.93 1.82
N LEU A 52 2.77 -12.00 1.62
CA LEU A 52 2.37 -13.10 0.72
C LEU A 52 1.16 -13.87 1.26
N HIS A 53 0.99 -13.90 2.58
CA HIS A 53 -0.03 -14.69 3.27
C HIS A 53 -1.12 -13.81 3.92
N ASP A 54 -0.89 -12.50 4.00
CA ASP A 54 -1.78 -11.52 4.60
C ASP A 54 -2.15 -10.45 3.54
N PRO A 55 -3.28 -10.64 2.82
CA PRO A 55 -3.74 -9.70 1.79
C PRO A 55 -3.96 -8.28 2.33
N GLU A 56 -4.37 -8.15 3.59
CA GLU A 56 -4.55 -6.85 4.25
C GLU A 56 -3.21 -6.15 4.46
N LEU A 57 -2.22 -6.84 5.02
CA LEU A 57 -0.87 -6.28 5.16
C LEU A 57 -0.32 -5.89 3.79
N ARG A 58 -0.45 -6.75 2.77
CA ARG A 58 -0.01 -6.45 1.41
C ARG A 58 -0.62 -5.16 0.89
N ARG A 59 -1.94 -5.00 1.02
CA ARG A 59 -2.62 -3.79 0.57
C ARG A 59 -2.12 -2.55 1.33
N ILE A 60 -1.96 -2.65 2.65
CA ILE A 60 -1.43 -1.55 3.47
C ILE A 60 -0.04 -1.12 2.98
N LEU A 61 0.84 -2.07 2.66
CA LEU A 61 2.18 -1.77 2.15
C LEU A 61 2.15 -1.21 0.73
N GLN A 62 1.25 -1.68 -0.12
CA GLN A 62 1.05 -1.14 -1.47
C GLN A 62 0.56 0.31 -1.46
N GLU A 63 -0.32 0.63 -0.51
CA GLU A 63 -0.93 1.95 -0.35
C GLU A 63 -0.17 2.85 0.66
N ALA A 64 1.00 2.43 1.15
CA ALA A 64 1.78 3.27 2.06
C ALA A 64 2.30 4.52 1.33
N ASP A 65 2.18 5.68 1.98
CA ASP A 65 2.67 6.96 1.44
C ASP A 65 4.19 6.94 1.27
N MET A 66 4.90 6.17 2.09
CA MET A 66 6.31 5.84 1.92
C MET A 66 6.65 4.47 2.49
N ALA A 67 7.42 3.67 1.76
CA ALA A 67 7.89 2.36 2.17
C ALA A 67 9.42 2.30 2.06
N THR A 68 10.12 2.32 3.20
CA THR A 68 11.58 2.37 3.23
C THR A 68 12.20 0.97 3.24
N ALA A 69 13.40 0.83 2.68
CA ALA A 69 14.14 -0.43 2.70
C ALA A 69 14.88 -0.63 4.05
N ASP A 70 14.27 -1.39 4.95
CA ASP A 70 14.86 -1.79 6.24
C ASP A 70 15.63 -3.12 6.11
N GLY A 71 16.90 -3.00 5.70
CA GLY A 71 17.87 -4.09 5.72
C GLY A 71 18.43 -4.50 4.37
N MET A 72 19.53 -5.25 4.41
CA MET A 72 20.29 -5.63 3.22
C MET A 72 19.63 -6.63 2.28
N PRO A 73 18.79 -7.59 2.72
CA PRO A 73 18.13 -8.51 1.78
C PRO A 73 17.32 -7.79 0.69
N LEU A 74 16.63 -6.69 1.04
CA LEU A 74 15.90 -5.89 0.05
C LEU A 74 16.84 -5.12 -0.88
N VAL A 75 17.96 -4.61 -0.35
CA VAL A 75 19.00 -3.97 -1.17
C VAL A 75 19.61 -4.98 -2.15
N TRP A 76 19.90 -6.20 -1.73
CA TRP A 76 20.40 -7.25 -2.62
C TRP A 76 19.36 -7.67 -3.66
N ALA A 77 18.10 -7.86 -3.25
CA ALA A 77 16.98 -8.14 -4.14
C ALA A 77 16.83 -7.06 -5.22
N SER A 78 16.99 -5.78 -4.85
CA SER A 78 16.94 -4.67 -5.82
C SER A 78 17.98 -4.78 -6.92
N ARG A 79 19.22 -5.10 -6.56
CA ARG A 79 20.34 -5.25 -7.50
C ARG A 79 20.09 -6.39 -8.48
N LEU A 80 19.49 -7.47 -8.01
CA LEU A 80 19.18 -8.65 -8.83
C LEU A 80 18.01 -8.40 -9.80
N LEU A 81 17.07 -7.52 -9.45
CA LEU A 81 15.93 -7.12 -10.31
C LEU A 81 16.28 -6.00 -11.32
N GLY A 82 17.55 -5.63 -11.47
CA GLY A 82 18.01 -4.57 -12.38
C GLY A 82 17.83 -3.15 -11.83
N GLY A 83 17.31 -3.00 -10.61
CA GLY A 83 17.25 -1.73 -9.90
C GLY A 83 18.53 -1.47 -9.08
N SER A 84 18.64 -0.26 -8.54
CA SER A 84 19.65 0.04 -7.52
C SER A 84 19.01 0.87 -6.41
N LEU A 85 18.56 0.20 -5.33
CA LEU A 85 18.28 0.91 -4.09
C LEU A 85 19.56 1.61 -3.65
N ARG A 86 19.50 2.94 -3.52
CA ARG A 86 20.68 3.78 -3.22
C ARG A 86 21.22 3.57 -1.81
N GLY A 87 20.43 2.97 -0.93
CA GLY A 87 20.86 2.60 0.40
C GLY A 87 19.76 1.89 1.19
N ARG A 88 20.09 1.60 2.45
CA ARG A 88 19.12 1.16 3.46
C ARG A 88 18.61 2.39 4.22
N VAL A 89 17.32 2.39 4.53
CA VAL A 89 16.67 3.38 5.40
C VAL A 89 15.90 2.58 6.45
N THR A 90 16.59 2.28 7.54
CA THR A 90 16.07 1.42 8.62
C THR A 90 15.27 2.23 9.62
N GLY A 91 14.25 1.63 10.25
CA GLY A 91 13.51 2.29 11.33
C GLY A 91 14.42 2.70 12.50
N ALA A 92 15.40 1.85 12.81
CA ALA A 92 16.38 2.08 13.88
C ALA A 92 17.29 3.30 13.64
N ASP A 93 17.56 3.65 12.37
CA ASP A 93 18.32 4.85 12.01
C ASP A 93 17.40 6.06 11.79
N MET A 94 16.16 5.82 11.32
CA MET A 94 15.18 6.87 11.02
C MET A 94 14.68 7.57 12.29
N VAL A 95 14.40 6.85 13.38
CA VAL A 95 13.87 7.46 14.62
C VAL A 95 14.85 8.46 15.24
N PRO A 96 16.15 8.16 15.45
CA PRO A 96 17.11 9.16 15.93
C PRO A 96 17.28 10.35 14.99
N ALA A 97 17.24 10.12 13.67
CA ALA A 97 17.38 11.19 12.68
C ALA A 97 16.15 12.11 12.66
N LEU A 98 14.95 11.54 12.75
CA LEU A 98 13.70 12.28 12.92
C LEU A 98 13.68 13.06 14.23
N ALA A 99 14.18 12.50 15.33
CA ALA A 99 14.22 13.23 16.61
C ALA A 99 15.09 14.49 16.52
N ARG A 100 16.25 14.41 15.85
CA ARG A 100 17.09 15.58 15.57
C ARG A 100 16.36 16.60 14.71
N ARG A 101 15.76 16.16 13.60
CA ARG A 101 15.02 17.04 12.68
C ARG A 101 13.80 17.68 13.35
N ALA A 102 13.11 16.94 14.21
CA ALA A 102 11.99 17.43 15.01
C ALA A 102 12.42 18.48 16.02
N ALA A 103 13.58 18.33 16.66
CA ALA A 103 14.15 19.37 17.53
C ALA A 103 14.47 20.66 16.77
N GLU A 104 15.07 20.54 15.57
CA GLU A 104 15.43 21.68 14.72
C GLU A 104 14.20 22.41 14.16
N LYS A 105 13.17 21.67 13.74
CA LYS A 105 11.95 22.21 13.11
C LYS A 105 10.82 22.48 14.10
N GLY A 106 10.99 22.07 15.35
CA GLY A 106 10.01 22.23 16.42
C GLY A 106 8.79 21.30 16.31
N TYR A 107 8.90 20.17 15.60
CA TYR A 107 7.85 19.16 15.49
C TYR A 107 7.66 18.40 16.81
N SER A 108 6.43 17.97 17.07
CA SER A 108 6.06 17.19 18.24
C SER A 108 5.93 15.69 17.92
N VAL A 109 6.42 14.83 18.81
CA VAL A 109 6.44 13.37 18.59
C VAL A 109 5.70 12.63 19.70
N PHE A 110 4.85 11.69 19.32
CA PHE A 110 4.17 10.76 20.23
C PHE A 110 4.74 9.36 20.09
N LEU A 111 5.05 8.71 21.22
CA LEU A 111 5.58 7.35 21.27
C LEU A 111 4.50 6.36 21.75
N LEU A 112 4.11 5.41 20.90
CA LEU A 112 3.08 4.43 21.19
C LEU A 112 3.65 3.00 21.17
N GLY A 113 3.45 2.23 22.24
CA GLY A 113 3.81 0.82 22.32
C GLY A 113 5.07 0.52 23.13
N ALA A 114 5.77 -0.55 22.73
CA ALA A 114 6.83 -1.20 23.51
C ALA A 114 6.39 -1.70 24.90
N GLY A 115 7.31 -2.35 25.63
CA GLY A 115 7.04 -2.84 26.99
C GLY A 115 6.88 -1.69 28.01
N PRO A 116 6.30 -1.96 29.20
CA PRO A 116 6.13 -0.96 30.24
C PRO A 116 7.42 -0.20 30.57
N GLY A 117 7.38 1.14 30.52
CA GLY A 117 8.52 2.01 30.80
C GLY A 117 9.63 2.03 29.74
N ILE A 118 9.45 1.37 28.59
CA ILE A 118 10.41 1.43 27.47
C ILE A 118 10.23 2.74 26.71
N ALA A 119 8.99 3.10 26.38
CA ALA A 119 8.71 4.30 25.60
C ALA A 119 9.06 5.59 26.39
N ASP A 120 8.82 5.62 27.71
CA ASP A 120 9.20 6.76 28.57
C ASP A 120 10.71 6.96 28.59
N ARG A 121 11.47 5.89 28.84
CA ARG A 121 12.94 5.95 28.81
C ARG A 121 13.49 6.31 27.44
N ALA A 122 12.83 5.87 26.37
CA ALA A 122 13.21 6.25 25.02
C ALA A 122 12.99 7.75 24.78
N ALA A 123 11.87 8.32 25.26
CA ALA A 123 11.61 9.75 25.22
C ALA A 123 12.70 10.55 25.96
N ASP A 124 13.05 10.14 27.18
CA ASP A 124 14.10 10.80 27.97
C ASP A 124 15.44 10.82 27.23
N ILE A 125 15.85 9.68 26.66
CA ILE A 125 17.10 9.56 25.91
C ILE A 125 17.08 10.45 24.66
N LEU A 126 15.95 10.52 23.96
CA LEU A 126 15.82 11.35 22.76
C LEU A 126 15.85 12.84 23.10
N GLN A 127 15.24 13.25 24.21
CA GLN A 127 15.29 14.64 24.70
C GLN A 127 16.70 15.03 25.15
N GLN A 128 17.39 14.17 25.90
CA GLN A 128 18.78 14.42 26.34
C GLN A 128 19.73 14.58 25.15
N ARG A 129 19.54 13.79 24.09
CA ARG A 129 20.39 13.84 22.89
C ARG A 129 20.08 15.00 21.95
N ASN A 130 18.87 15.55 22.00
CA ASN A 130 18.40 16.57 21.08
C ASN A 130 17.67 17.68 21.85
N PRO A 131 18.40 18.69 22.37
CA PRO A 131 17.79 19.85 23.01
C PRO A 131 16.76 20.51 22.08
N GLY A 132 15.52 20.67 22.55
CA GLY A 132 14.40 21.18 21.74
C GLY A 132 13.45 20.10 21.20
N PHE A 133 13.77 18.81 21.39
CA PHE A 133 12.88 17.71 21.02
C PHE A 133 11.60 17.70 21.89
N LYS A 134 10.44 17.87 21.25
CA LYS A 134 9.14 17.93 21.92
C LYS A 134 8.46 16.56 21.91
N VAL A 135 8.23 16.03 23.10
CA VAL A 135 7.43 14.81 23.29
C VAL A 135 5.98 15.23 23.56
N ALA A 136 5.10 14.95 22.61
CA ALA A 136 3.67 15.24 22.71
C ALA A 136 2.96 14.29 23.69
N GLY A 137 3.48 13.06 23.82
CA GLY A 137 2.97 12.05 24.73
C GLY A 137 3.66 10.71 24.55
N VAL A 138 3.46 9.84 25.54
CA VAL A 138 3.96 8.48 25.58
C VAL A 138 2.85 7.59 26.09
N LEU A 139 2.63 6.45 25.44
CA LEU A 139 1.64 5.47 25.88
C LEU A 139 2.07 4.05 25.53
N SER A 140 2.07 3.14 26.51
CA SER A 140 2.38 1.72 26.31
C SER A 140 1.17 0.87 26.73
N PRO A 141 0.21 0.62 25.81
CA PRO A 141 -0.97 -0.17 26.12
C PRO A 141 -0.61 -1.64 26.35
N PRO A 142 -1.41 -2.38 27.13
CA PRO A 142 -1.19 -3.81 27.35
C PRO A 142 -1.31 -4.60 26.03
N PRO A 143 -0.70 -5.80 25.94
CA PRO A 143 -0.83 -6.65 24.77
C PRO A 143 -2.29 -7.06 24.51
N ALA A 144 -2.89 -6.51 23.46
CA ALA A 144 -4.23 -6.86 22.97
C ALA A 144 -4.21 -7.08 21.44
N SER A 145 -5.26 -7.67 20.86
CA SER A 145 -5.42 -7.66 19.41
C SER A 145 -5.69 -6.23 18.91
N VAL A 146 -5.50 -5.93 17.62
CA VAL A 146 -5.82 -4.59 17.07
C VAL A 146 -7.29 -4.23 17.30
N LEU A 147 -8.17 -5.23 17.26
CA LEU A 147 -9.62 -5.07 17.40
C LEU A 147 -10.06 -4.82 18.84
N ASP A 148 -9.29 -5.30 19.82
CA ASP A 148 -9.59 -5.19 21.25
C ASP A 148 -8.88 -3.99 21.90
N MET A 149 -8.14 -3.20 21.13
CA MET A 149 -7.47 -2.01 21.66
C MET A 149 -8.49 -0.94 22.07
N ASP A 150 -8.23 -0.37 23.24
CA ASP A 150 -9.09 0.66 23.81
C ASP A 150 -9.06 1.95 22.97
N GLN A 151 -10.24 2.52 22.77
CA GLN A 151 -10.45 3.80 22.10
C GLN A 151 -9.71 4.95 22.82
N SER A 152 -9.47 4.80 24.13
CA SER A 152 -8.68 5.76 24.92
C SER A 152 -7.29 6.04 24.36
N ILE A 153 -6.69 5.08 23.64
CA ILE A 153 -5.40 5.25 22.96
C ILE A 153 -5.51 6.33 21.88
N VAL A 154 -6.55 6.23 21.04
CA VAL A 154 -6.79 7.17 19.94
C VAL A 154 -7.14 8.55 20.50
N ASP A 155 -7.94 8.60 21.56
CA ASP A 155 -8.36 9.85 22.18
C ASP A 155 -7.18 10.60 22.81
N ALA A 156 -6.26 9.88 23.48
CA ALA A 156 -5.02 10.45 24.00
C ALA A 156 -4.14 11.04 22.90
N ILE A 157 -4.01 10.36 21.77
CA ILE A 157 -3.23 10.84 20.62
C ILE A 157 -3.87 12.09 20.01
N LYS A 158 -5.19 12.07 19.81
CA LYS A 158 -5.95 13.24 19.30
C LYS A 158 -5.84 14.45 20.23
N ALA A 159 -5.90 14.24 21.55
CA ALA A 159 -5.73 15.30 22.52
C ALA A 159 -4.31 15.90 22.47
N ALA A 160 -3.29 15.05 22.28
CA ALA A 160 -1.90 15.47 22.20
C ALA A 160 -1.54 16.20 20.89
N ARG A 161 -2.28 15.97 19.80
CA ARG A 161 -2.06 16.55 18.45
C ARG A 161 -0.58 16.50 18.01
N PRO A 162 0.05 15.31 17.97
CA PRO A 162 1.43 15.20 17.52
C PRO A 162 1.57 15.48 16.03
N ASP A 163 2.75 15.91 15.60
CA ASP A 163 3.11 15.93 14.18
C ASP A 163 3.51 14.53 13.69
N ILE A 164 4.16 13.76 14.56
CA ILE A 164 4.71 12.44 14.26
C ILE A 164 4.24 11.44 15.32
N LEU A 165 3.60 10.35 14.89
CA LEU A 165 3.26 9.20 15.73
C LEU A 165 4.19 8.02 15.39
N LEU A 166 4.93 7.54 16.38
CA LEU A 166 5.78 6.36 16.25
C LEU A 166 5.13 5.16 16.96
N VAL A 167 4.83 4.10 16.22
CA VAL A 167 4.10 2.92 16.72
C VAL A 167 5.01 1.71 16.78
N ALA A 168 5.21 1.17 17.99
CA ALA A 168 6.08 0.05 18.32
C ALA A 168 5.28 -1.19 18.77
N PHE A 169 4.30 -1.62 17.95
CA PHE A 169 3.53 -2.86 18.20
C PHE A 169 4.09 -4.09 17.49
N GLY A 170 5.04 -3.91 16.57
CA GLY A 170 5.59 -4.97 15.74
C GLY A 170 4.74 -5.26 14.49
N ASN A 171 5.39 -5.78 13.45
CA ASN A 171 4.76 -6.22 12.21
C ASN A 171 4.00 -7.53 12.42
N PRO A 172 2.78 -7.69 11.87
CA PRO A 172 2.00 -6.75 11.05
C PRO A 172 1.05 -5.83 11.82
N LYS A 173 1.06 -5.93 13.16
CA LYS A 173 0.09 -5.30 14.04
C LYS A 173 0.11 -3.77 13.96
N GLN A 174 1.31 -3.17 13.92
CA GLN A 174 1.46 -1.71 13.86
C GLN A 174 0.96 -1.14 12.52
N GLU A 175 1.21 -1.82 11.39
CA GLU A 175 0.76 -1.38 10.06
C GLU A 175 -0.76 -1.38 9.97
N LYS A 176 -1.39 -2.44 10.49
CA LYS A 176 -2.85 -2.58 10.55
C LYS A 176 -3.48 -1.55 11.47
N TRP A 177 -2.92 -1.34 12.67
CA TRP A 177 -3.42 -0.36 13.62
C TRP A 177 -3.33 1.06 13.06
N ILE A 178 -2.19 1.43 12.46
CA ILE A 178 -2.04 2.74 11.81
C ILE A 178 -3.10 2.90 10.72
N ARG A 179 -3.22 1.93 9.80
CA ARG A 179 -4.19 2.02 8.71
C ARG A 179 -5.62 2.17 9.23
N MET A 180 -5.98 1.39 10.24
CA MET A 180 -7.30 1.40 10.86
C MET A 180 -7.69 2.78 11.39
N HIS A 181 -6.75 3.50 12.01
CA HIS A 181 -7.05 4.76 12.68
C HIS A 181 -6.63 6.01 11.88
N ALA A 182 -5.82 5.88 10.83
CA ALA A 182 -5.32 6.98 10.01
C ALA A 182 -6.39 7.99 9.54
N PRO A 183 -7.61 7.58 9.10
CA PRO A 183 -8.65 8.51 8.68
C PRO A 183 -9.14 9.43 9.79
N THR A 184 -9.02 9.00 11.05
CA THR A 184 -9.54 9.75 12.21
C THR A 184 -8.45 10.42 13.04
N LEU A 185 -7.21 9.92 12.99
CA LEU A 185 -6.11 10.41 13.83
C LEU A 185 -5.73 11.86 13.57
N GLN A 186 -5.79 12.29 12.30
CA GLN A 186 -5.31 13.61 11.84
C GLN A 186 -3.86 13.91 12.27
N VAL A 187 -3.04 12.87 12.45
CA VAL A 187 -1.62 13.01 12.73
C VAL A 187 -0.89 13.02 11.40
N PRO A 188 -0.13 14.08 11.05
CA PRO A 188 0.44 14.21 9.72
C PRO A 188 1.27 13.00 9.27
N ILE A 189 2.03 12.38 10.17
CA ILE A 189 2.78 11.15 9.88
C ILE A 189 2.61 10.09 10.97
N CYS A 190 2.36 8.85 10.53
CA CYS A 190 2.40 7.66 11.38
C CYS A 190 3.44 6.65 10.87
N ILE A 191 4.35 6.18 11.73
CA ILE A 191 5.44 5.26 11.36
C ILE A 191 5.42 4.01 12.22
N GLY A 192 5.39 2.84 11.57
CA GLY A 192 5.66 1.57 12.24
C GLY A 192 7.17 1.41 12.48
N ILE A 193 7.59 1.34 13.74
CA ILE A 193 9.01 1.33 14.12
C ILE A 193 9.49 0.02 14.77
N GLY A 194 8.60 -0.96 14.97
CA GLY A 194 8.93 -2.25 15.56
C GLY A 194 9.65 -2.10 16.91
N GLY A 195 10.71 -2.89 17.12
CA GLY A 195 11.52 -2.86 18.36
C GLY A 195 12.54 -1.71 18.44
N THR A 196 12.34 -0.61 17.71
CA THR A 196 13.30 0.50 17.71
C THR A 196 13.41 1.18 19.07
N LEU A 197 12.32 1.28 19.84
CA LEU A 197 12.36 1.88 21.19
C LEU A 197 13.24 1.04 22.13
N ASP A 198 13.12 -0.30 22.09
CA ASP A 198 13.97 -1.23 22.83
C ASP A 198 15.46 -1.07 22.49
N MET A 199 15.78 -0.75 21.23
CA MET A 199 17.16 -0.48 20.80
C MET A 199 17.68 0.86 21.33
N ILE A 200 16.82 1.89 21.41
CA ILE A 200 17.20 3.22 21.93
C ILE A 200 17.56 3.13 23.42
N VAL A 201 16.75 2.41 24.20
CA VAL A 201 16.99 2.21 25.64
C VAL A 201 18.08 1.17 25.94
N GLY A 202 18.59 0.49 24.92
CA GLY A 202 19.68 -0.48 25.04
C GLY A 202 19.27 -1.86 25.56
N VAL A 203 17.97 -2.19 25.56
CA VAL A 203 17.46 -3.53 25.89
C VAL A 203 17.88 -4.52 24.78
N THR A 204 17.76 -4.11 23.52
CA THR A 204 18.29 -4.86 22.37
C THR A 204 19.55 -4.19 21.85
N ARG A 205 20.69 -4.89 21.80
CA ARG A 205 21.94 -4.30 21.31
C ARG A 205 21.97 -4.28 19.78
N ARG A 206 22.34 -3.14 19.20
CA ARG A 206 22.60 -3.03 17.76
C ARG A 206 23.92 -3.70 17.38
N ALA A 207 23.98 -4.23 16.16
CA ALA A 207 25.23 -4.77 15.62
C ALA A 207 26.30 -3.67 15.50
N PRO A 208 27.61 -3.98 15.64
CA PRO A 208 28.68 -3.03 15.34
C PRO A 208 28.56 -2.44 13.94
N VAL A 209 28.98 -1.17 13.77
CA VAL A 209 28.83 -0.42 12.50
C VAL A 209 29.43 -1.15 11.30
N TRP A 210 30.57 -1.84 11.48
CA TRP A 210 31.19 -2.63 10.41
C TRP A 210 30.30 -3.80 9.97
N MET A 211 29.63 -4.49 10.90
CA MET A 211 28.68 -5.57 10.59
C MET A 211 27.43 -5.04 9.90
N GLN A 212 26.94 -3.87 10.33
CA GLN A 212 25.81 -3.22 9.67
C GLN A 212 26.14 -2.87 8.21
N ARG A 213 27.33 -2.30 7.96
CA ARG A 213 27.82 -1.97 6.61
C ARG A 213 28.04 -3.21 5.75
N ALA A 214 28.53 -4.29 6.33
CA ALA A 214 28.69 -5.58 5.67
C ALA A 214 27.36 -6.35 5.47
N GLY A 215 26.26 -5.88 6.05
CA GLY A 215 24.97 -6.56 5.98
C GLY A 215 24.82 -7.78 6.89
N LEU A 216 25.70 -7.93 7.88
CA LEU A 216 25.72 -9.04 8.84
C LEU A 216 24.90 -8.74 10.11
N GLU A 217 24.11 -7.67 10.12
CA GLU A 217 23.27 -7.31 11.26
C GLU A 217 22.28 -8.43 11.64
N TRP A 218 21.78 -9.18 10.66
CA TRP A 218 20.92 -10.34 10.90
C TRP A 218 21.65 -11.47 11.65
N VAL A 219 22.93 -11.71 11.37
CA VAL A 219 23.76 -12.70 12.09
C VAL A 219 23.91 -12.29 13.55
N TYR A 220 24.18 -11.00 13.79
CA TYR A 220 24.32 -10.47 15.15
C TYR A 220 23.00 -10.54 15.95
N ARG A 221 21.86 -10.31 15.30
CA ARG A 221 20.55 -10.47 15.94
C ARG A 221 20.25 -11.94 16.22
N LEU A 222 20.52 -12.84 15.27
CA LEU A 222 20.34 -14.28 15.47
C LEU A 222 21.13 -14.79 16.68
N ALA A 223 22.34 -14.27 16.90
CA ALA A 223 23.14 -14.62 18.07
C ALA A 223 22.54 -14.13 19.40
N GLN A 224 21.80 -13.01 19.39
CA GLN A 224 21.14 -12.47 20.59
C GLN A 224 19.81 -13.16 20.90
N GLU A 225 19.06 -13.59 19.87
CA GLU A 225 17.73 -14.21 20.04
C GLU A 225 17.55 -15.47 19.17
N PRO A 226 18.38 -16.51 19.38
CA PRO A 226 18.45 -17.66 18.47
C PRO A 226 17.14 -18.44 18.40
N GLN A 227 16.46 -18.64 19.53
CA GLN A 227 15.19 -19.41 19.56
C GLN A 227 14.07 -18.74 18.76
N ARG A 228 14.01 -17.40 18.78
CA ARG A 228 12.99 -16.62 18.07
C ARG A 228 13.35 -16.45 16.59
N LEU A 229 14.59 -16.11 16.31
CA LEU A 229 15.02 -15.67 14.98
C LEU A 229 15.42 -16.81 14.06
N LEU A 230 15.87 -17.97 14.57
CA LEU A 230 16.28 -19.09 13.73
C LEU A 230 15.11 -19.66 12.93
N LYS A 231 13.98 -19.94 13.61
CA LYS A 231 12.75 -20.43 12.96
C LYS A 231 12.26 -19.43 11.91
N ARG A 232 12.24 -18.14 12.27
CA ARG A 232 11.84 -17.07 11.38
C ARG A 232 12.74 -16.97 10.16
N TYR A 233 14.06 -16.93 10.34
CA TYR A 233 14.99 -16.80 9.22
C TYR A 233 14.97 -18.00 8.29
N LEU A 234 14.84 -19.22 8.80
CA LEU A 234 14.74 -20.41 7.94
C LEU A 234 13.49 -20.36 7.06
N HIS A 235 12.37 -19.96 7.66
CA HIS A 235 11.12 -19.72 6.95
C HIS A 235 11.25 -18.58 5.93
N ASP A 236 11.68 -17.40 6.37
CA ASP A 236 11.73 -16.19 5.55
C ASP A 236 12.75 -16.31 4.42
N PHE A 237 13.95 -16.83 4.66
CA PHE A 237 14.95 -16.99 3.59
C PHE A 237 14.52 -18.06 2.57
N GLY A 238 13.87 -19.14 3.01
CA GLY A 238 13.34 -20.16 2.10
C GLY A 238 12.23 -19.61 1.22
N TYR A 239 11.21 -19.00 1.82
CA TYR A 239 10.07 -18.42 1.11
C TYR A 239 10.48 -17.22 0.25
N PHE A 240 11.17 -16.24 0.82
CA PHE A 240 11.66 -15.08 0.09
C PHE A 240 12.55 -15.52 -1.07
N GLY A 241 13.51 -16.43 -0.86
CA GLY A 241 14.38 -16.93 -1.91
C GLY A 241 13.62 -17.62 -3.06
N TYR A 242 12.69 -18.52 -2.73
CA TYR A 242 11.89 -19.23 -3.74
C TYR A 242 10.99 -18.29 -4.55
N PHE A 243 10.20 -17.45 -3.87
CA PHE A 243 9.29 -16.53 -4.55
C PHE A 243 10.05 -15.44 -5.31
N PHE A 244 11.18 -14.96 -4.77
CA PHE A 244 12.04 -14.01 -5.45
C PHE A 244 12.65 -14.62 -6.72
N ALA A 245 13.15 -15.86 -6.66
CA ALA A 245 13.66 -16.54 -7.84
C ALA A 245 12.59 -16.71 -8.92
N ARG A 246 11.34 -17.00 -8.52
CA ARG A 246 10.19 -17.05 -9.45
C ARG A 246 9.88 -15.69 -10.07
N GLN A 247 9.82 -14.62 -9.26
CA GLN A 247 9.64 -13.25 -9.78
C GLN A 247 10.75 -12.89 -10.77
N TRP A 248 12.00 -13.11 -10.36
CA TRP A 248 13.18 -12.82 -11.16
C TRP A 248 13.18 -13.59 -12.48
N TRP A 249 12.84 -14.88 -12.45
CA TRP A 249 12.76 -15.70 -13.65
C TRP A 249 11.64 -15.24 -14.57
N ALA A 250 10.44 -14.98 -14.06
CA ALA A 250 9.32 -14.48 -14.86
C ALA A 250 9.61 -13.11 -15.50
N MET A 251 10.27 -12.21 -14.78
CA MET A 251 10.70 -10.92 -15.32
C MET A 251 11.82 -11.05 -16.37
N ARG A 252 12.58 -12.15 -16.40
CA ARG A 252 13.62 -12.42 -17.41
C ARG A 252 13.15 -13.30 -18.57
N SER A 253 12.12 -14.11 -18.38
CA SER A 253 11.57 -15.02 -19.40
C SER A 253 10.68 -14.32 -20.43
N GLY A 254 10.30 -13.05 -20.23
CA GLY A 254 9.65 -12.20 -21.24
C GLY A 254 10.60 -11.77 -22.35
N GLY A 255 10.99 -12.72 -23.22
CA GLY A 255 11.71 -12.49 -24.47
C GLY A 255 13.17 -12.04 -24.37
N GLY A 256 14.08 -13.02 -24.35
CA GLY A 256 15.40 -12.95 -24.97
C GLY A 256 16.55 -12.35 -24.14
N ILE A 257 17.33 -13.22 -23.49
CA ILE A 257 18.75 -12.96 -23.29
C ILE A 257 19.38 -12.79 -24.68
N SER A 258 19.83 -11.58 -25.01
CA SER A 258 20.96 -11.41 -25.91
C SER A 258 22.09 -10.80 -25.08
N MET A 259 22.84 -11.67 -24.41
CA MET A 259 24.20 -11.35 -24.02
C MET A 259 25.03 -11.43 -25.31
N VAL A 260 24.97 -10.39 -26.15
CA VAL A 260 26.06 -10.16 -27.09
C VAL A 260 27.24 -9.70 -26.24
N PRO A 261 28.42 -10.33 -26.32
CA PRO A 261 29.58 -9.84 -25.63
C PRO A 261 29.87 -8.44 -26.17
N VAL A 262 29.77 -7.43 -25.31
CA VAL A 262 30.34 -6.11 -25.59
C VAL A 262 31.85 -6.28 -25.53
N THR A 263 32.44 -6.72 -26.63
CA THR A 263 33.85 -6.48 -26.89
C THR A 263 33.96 -4.99 -27.13
N THR A 264 34.52 -4.29 -26.15
CA THR A 264 34.89 -2.88 -26.23
C THR A 264 35.79 -2.63 -27.45
N THR A 265 35.26 -1.91 -28.42
CA THR A 265 36.03 -0.96 -29.23
C THR A 265 35.22 0.32 -29.30
N ILE A 266 35.71 1.34 -28.62
CA ILE A 266 35.17 2.70 -28.66
C ILE A 266 35.63 3.31 -30.00
N GLU A 267 34.70 3.53 -30.92
CA GLU A 267 34.88 4.48 -32.02
C GLU A 267 33.79 5.56 -31.94
N THR A 268 34.22 6.82 -31.99
CA THR A 268 33.39 8.03 -31.91
C THR A 268 32.59 8.25 -33.22
N PRO A 269 31.30 8.64 -33.16
CA PRO A 269 30.49 8.85 -34.35
C PRO A 269 30.77 10.21 -35.05
N PRO A 270 30.53 10.33 -36.38
CA PRO A 270 30.74 11.56 -37.15
C PRO A 270 29.58 12.57 -36.96
N PRO A 271 29.78 13.86 -37.30
CA PRO A 271 28.81 14.92 -37.02
C PRO A 271 27.57 14.87 -37.96
N PRO A 272 26.42 15.41 -37.53
CA PRO A 272 25.16 15.31 -38.28
C PRO A 272 25.09 16.28 -39.49
N PRO A 273 24.29 15.95 -40.52
CA PRO A 273 24.09 16.81 -41.71
C PRO A 273 23.10 17.97 -41.42
N PRO A 274 23.08 19.02 -42.27
CA PRO A 274 22.32 20.24 -42.01
C PRO A 274 20.80 20.06 -42.24
N PRO A 275 19.96 20.94 -41.67
CA PRO A 275 18.51 20.76 -41.66
C PRO A 275 17.86 21.11 -43.00
N THR A 276 16.93 20.28 -43.46
CA THR A 276 16.05 20.54 -44.60
C THR A 276 14.62 20.77 -44.11
N GLU A 277 13.97 21.82 -44.62
CA GLU A 277 12.62 22.27 -44.28
C GLU A 277 11.51 21.24 -44.62
N PRO A 278 10.35 21.29 -43.93
CA PRO A 278 9.34 20.24 -44.01
C PRO A 278 8.47 20.35 -45.28
N VAL A 279 8.26 19.22 -45.96
CA VAL A 279 7.25 19.04 -47.00
C VAL A 279 6.06 18.28 -46.41
N LEU A 280 4.86 18.84 -46.60
CA LEU A 280 3.55 18.23 -46.29
C LEU A 280 3.13 17.29 -47.43
N VAL A 281 2.76 16.04 -47.11
CA VAL A 281 1.93 15.18 -47.99
C VAL A 281 0.93 14.36 -47.15
N THR A 282 -0.32 14.33 -47.62
CA THR A 282 -1.50 13.66 -47.04
C THR A 282 -1.66 12.21 -47.48
N ALA A 283 -2.37 11.45 -46.64
CA ALA A 283 -3.08 10.17 -46.86
C ALA A 283 -2.92 9.46 -48.22
N ASP A 284 -1.99 8.52 -48.31
CA ASP A 284 -2.24 7.11 -48.71
C ASP A 284 -0.93 6.30 -48.54
N GLY A 285 -1.08 5.02 -48.22
CA GLY A 285 -0.07 4.17 -47.58
C GLY A 285 1.26 3.94 -48.31
N GLY A 286 2.31 3.77 -47.51
CA GLY A 286 3.64 3.29 -47.88
C GLY A 286 4.60 3.38 -46.68
N GLU A 287 5.22 2.27 -46.32
CA GLU A 287 6.18 2.13 -45.21
C GLU A 287 7.47 2.92 -45.46
N ASP A 288 7.85 3.77 -44.50
CA ASP A 288 9.17 3.84 -43.85
C ASP A 288 9.22 5.07 -42.93
N VAL A 289 9.78 4.92 -41.71
CA VAL A 289 10.74 5.84 -41.06
C VAL A 289 11.11 5.32 -39.66
N VAL A 290 12.42 5.20 -39.44
CA VAL A 290 13.10 4.92 -38.18
C VAL A 290 13.36 6.23 -37.41
N THR A 291 12.94 6.32 -36.13
CA THR A 291 13.74 6.71 -34.92
C THR A 291 12.81 6.95 -33.70
N ALA A 292 13.10 6.29 -32.58
CA ALA A 292 12.31 6.25 -31.32
C ALA A 292 12.38 7.58 -30.51
N PRO A 293 11.39 7.91 -29.64
CA PRO A 293 10.99 7.12 -28.46
C PRO A 293 9.49 6.73 -28.46
N ILE A 294 9.15 5.70 -27.69
CA ILE A 294 7.86 4.98 -27.64
C ILE A 294 6.61 5.88 -27.78
N PRO A 295 5.64 5.52 -28.65
CA PRO A 295 4.41 6.28 -28.82
C PRO A 295 3.42 5.91 -27.72
N VAL A 296 3.54 6.57 -26.57
CA VAL A 296 2.42 6.64 -25.63
C VAL A 296 1.38 7.57 -26.24
N ALA A 297 0.25 7.00 -26.67
CA ALA A 297 -0.85 7.75 -27.27
C ALA A 297 -1.92 8.00 -26.21
N ALA A 298 -2.04 9.25 -25.76
CA ALA A 298 -3.15 9.70 -24.93
C ALA A 298 -4.32 10.06 -25.85
N VAL A 299 -5.48 9.42 -25.64
CA VAL A 299 -6.73 9.82 -26.30
C VAL A 299 -7.57 10.53 -25.25
N ALA A 300 -7.61 11.86 -25.33
CA ALA A 300 -8.52 12.66 -24.51
C ALA A 300 -9.94 12.54 -25.09
N THR A 301 -10.77 11.71 -24.45
CA THR A 301 -12.21 11.67 -24.70
C THR A 301 -12.93 12.68 -23.82
N GLN A 302 -14.20 13.02 -24.10
CA GLN A 302 -15.06 13.80 -23.18
C GLN A 302 -15.39 13.03 -21.87
N THR A 303 -14.90 11.80 -21.76
CA THR A 303 -14.99 10.81 -20.66
C THR A 303 -13.60 10.51 -20.09
N THR A 304 -13.49 9.66 -19.04
CA THR A 304 -12.23 9.31 -18.34
C THR A 304 -11.03 9.15 -19.30
N PRO A 305 -9.89 9.82 -19.06
CA PRO A 305 -8.76 9.78 -19.97
C PRO A 305 -8.21 8.35 -20.13
N ILE A 306 -7.84 7.99 -21.36
CA ILE A 306 -7.25 6.69 -21.69
C ILE A 306 -5.79 6.87 -22.13
N LEU A 307 -4.89 6.19 -21.43
CA LEU A 307 -3.47 6.11 -21.74
C LEU A 307 -3.14 4.74 -22.32
N ARG A 308 -2.69 4.69 -23.58
CA ARG A 308 -2.32 3.44 -24.25
C ARG A 308 -0.82 3.20 -24.16
N ILE A 309 -0.43 2.04 -23.65
CA ILE A 309 0.98 1.60 -23.62
C ILE A 309 1.24 0.71 -24.84
N ARG A 310 2.26 1.07 -25.61
CA ARG A 310 2.74 0.33 -26.78
C ARG A 310 4.15 -0.19 -26.56
N GLY A 311 4.36 -1.46 -26.83
CA GLY A 311 5.65 -2.14 -26.69
C GLY A 311 6.05 -2.37 -25.23
N ARG A 312 7.35 -2.22 -24.93
CA ARG A 312 7.92 -2.47 -23.59
C ARG A 312 7.84 -1.21 -22.74
N LEU A 313 7.32 -1.32 -21.51
CA LEU A 313 7.49 -0.28 -20.48
C LEU A 313 8.58 -0.75 -19.50
N ASP A 314 9.66 0.02 -19.41
CA ASP A 314 10.82 -0.29 -18.57
C ASP A 314 11.52 0.99 -18.06
N VAL A 315 12.61 0.81 -17.32
CA VAL A 315 13.40 1.93 -16.75
C VAL A 315 13.78 3.03 -17.75
N SER A 316 13.94 2.71 -19.05
CA SER A 316 14.38 3.68 -20.07
C SER A 316 13.29 4.68 -20.46
N ASN A 317 12.02 4.30 -20.34
CA ASN A 317 10.88 5.05 -20.84
C ASN A 317 9.83 5.37 -19.75
N GLN A 318 10.01 4.81 -18.55
CA GLN A 318 9.13 5.00 -17.39
C GLN A 318 8.93 6.47 -17.02
N ALA A 319 9.96 7.32 -17.16
CA ALA A 319 9.85 8.73 -16.81
C ALA A 319 8.86 9.50 -17.70
N THR A 320 8.92 9.27 -19.02
CA THR A 320 8.03 9.88 -20.00
C THR A 320 6.58 9.42 -19.80
N PHE A 321 6.39 8.13 -19.56
CA PHE A 321 5.08 7.56 -19.22
C PHE A 321 4.47 8.25 -18.00
N MET A 322 5.24 8.38 -16.92
CA MET A 322 4.75 9.03 -15.70
C MET A 322 4.42 10.51 -15.91
N GLN A 323 5.22 11.24 -16.69
CA GLN A 323 4.96 12.65 -16.96
C GLN A 323 3.59 12.84 -17.60
N GLN A 324 3.28 12.05 -18.63
CA GLN A 324 1.98 12.12 -19.32
C GLN A 324 0.82 11.67 -18.43
N ALA A 325 0.99 10.56 -17.70
CA ALA A 325 -0.04 10.06 -16.80
C ALA A 325 -0.40 11.08 -15.70
N ASN A 326 0.60 11.72 -15.10
CA ASN A 326 0.34 12.76 -14.09
C ASN A 326 -0.33 14.00 -14.68
N GLN A 327 -0.01 14.38 -15.91
CA GLN A 327 -0.68 15.49 -16.58
C GLN A 327 -2.18 15.21 -16.79
N LEU A 328 -2.54 13.95 -17.09
CA LEU A 328 -3.93 13.53 -17.20
C LEU A 328 -4.63 13.50 -15.82
N LEU A 329 -3.93 13.04 -14.78
CA LEU A 329 -4.47 13.00 -13.42
C LEU A 329 -4.73 14.38 -12.82
N GLN A 330 -4.02 15.42 -13.28
CA GLN A 330 -4.26 16.80 -12.85
C GLN A 330 -5.63 17.34 -13.28
N SER A 331 -6.19 16.84 -14.39
CA SER A 331 -7.49 17.28 -14.90
C SER A 331 -8.62 16.30 -14.59
N ASN A 332 -8.32 15.03 -14.30
CA ASN A 332 -9.30 14.02 -13.94
C ASN A 332 -8.69 13.02 -12.94
N PRO A 333 -9.28 12.82 -11.74
CA PRO A 333 -8.70 11.92 -10.74
C PRO A 333 -8.78 10.43 -11.15
N TYR A 334 -9.48 10.09 -12.23
CA TYR A 334 -9.58 8.75 -12.79
C TYR A 334 -8.74 8.62 -14.07
N LEU A 335 -8.06 7.47 -14.24
CA LEU A 335 -7.26 7.17 -15.43
C LEU A 335 -7.44 5.71 -15.87
N ILE A 336 -7.71 5.51 -17.15
CA ILE A 336 -7.72 4.17 -17.77
C ILE A 336 -6.39 3.93 -18.46
N ILE A 337 -5.74 2.81 -18.19
CA ILE A 337 -4.50 2.39 -18.85
C ILE A 337 -4.79 1.14 -19.68
N SER A 338 -4.70 1.27 -21.00
CA SER A 338 -4.82 0.14 -21.93
C SER A 338 -3.45 -0.50 -22.17
N LEU A 339 -3.40 -1.81 -21.94
CA LEU A 339 -2.21 -2.65 -22.12
C LEU A 339 -2.30 -3.53 -23.38
N ALA A 340 -3.26 -3.28 -24.27
CA ALA A 340 -3.54 -4.10 -25.44
C ALA A 340 -2.31 -4.34 -26.33
N GLU A 341 -1.46 -3.32 -26.46
CA GLU A 341 -0.25 -3.32 -27.29
C GLU A 341 1.03 -3.41 -26.44
N ALA A 342 0.92 -3.79 -25.16
CA ALA A 342 2.07 -3.89 -24.27
C ALA A 342 2.63 -5.32 -24.27
N ASP A 343 3.94 -5.44 -24.50
CA ASP A 343 4.61 -6.75 -24.60
C ASP A 343 5.29 -7.17 -23.29
N PHE A 344 5.71 -6.19 -22.48
CA PHE A 344 6.49 -6.44 -21.26
C PHE A 344 6.44 -5.25 -20.28
N LEU A 345 6.38 -5.55 -18.98
CA LEU A 345 6.52 -4.60 -17.88
C LEU A 345 7.62 -5.06 -16.93
N ASP A 346 8.63 -4.21 -16.68
CA ASP A 346 9.66 -4.47 -15.68
C ASP A 346 9.24 -4.00 -14.26
N SER A 347 10.15 -4.08 -13.29
CA SER A 347 9.87 -3.65 -11.91
C SER A 347 9.68 -2.13 -11.79
N SER A 348 10.32 -1.37 -12.67
CA SER A 348 10.23 0.09 -12.79
C SER A 348 8.84 0.50 -13.30
N ALA A 349 8.33 -0.19 -14.31
CA ALA A 349 7.02 -0.03 -14.90
C ALA A 349 5.89 -0.39 -13.92
N LEU A 350 6.00 -1.54 -13.24
CA LEU A 350 5.05 -1.90 -12.19
C LEU A 350 5.09 -0.87 -11.04
N GLY A 351 6.28 -0.40 -10.68
CA GLY A 351 6.45 0.69 -9.72
C GLY A 351 5.75 1.99 -10.15
N ALA A 352 5.84 2.33 -11.44
CA ALA A 352 5.16 3.48 -12.03
C ALA A 352 3.63 3.36 -11.95
N LEU A 353 3.07 2.20 -12.31
CA LEU A 353 1.64 1.94 -12.21
C LEU A 353 1.13 2.05 -10.78
N VAL A 354 1.86 1.47 -9.81
CA VAL A 354 1.49 1.54 -8.39
C VAL A 354 1.55 2.98 -7.88
N ALA A 355 2.58 3.73 -8.26
CA ALA A 355 2.71 5.14 -7.91
C ALA A 355 1.53 5.97 -8.44
N LEU A 356 1.10 5.73 -9.69
CA LEU A 356 -0.06 6.42 -10.29
C LEU A 356 -1.37 6.07 -9.58
N ALA A 357 -1.61 4.79 -9.30
CA ALA A 357 -2.81 4.37 -8.58
C ALA A 357 -2.88 4.98 -7.17
N ASN A 358 -1.76 5.01 -6.46
CA ASN A 358 -1.68 5.65 -5.15
C ASN A 358 -1.98 7.15 -5.23
N GLN A 359 -1.48 7.85 -6.26
CA GLN A 359 -1.74 9.27 -6.47
C GLN A 359 -3.22 9.51 -6.82
N ALA A 360 -3.79 8.76 -7.75
CA ALA A 360 -5.18 8.88 -8.14
C ALA A 360 -6.13 8.67 -6.94
N ARG A 361 -5.88 7.65 -6.12
CA ARG A 361 -6.67 7.36 -4.90
C ARG A 361 -6.52 8.42 -3.83
N ALA A 362 -5.32 8.99 -3.71
CA ALA A 362 -5.06 10.13 -2.85
C ALA A 362 -5.93 11.35 -3.20
N ASP A 363 -6.27 11.51 -4.48
CA ASP A 363 -7.08 12.60 -5.02
C ASP A 363 -8.56 12.20 -5.23
N GLY A 364 -9.00 11.08 -4.66
CA GLY A 364 -10.40 10.62 -4.70
C GLY A 364 -10.82 9.92 -6.00
N GLY A 365 -9.87 9.48 -6.82
CA GLY A 365 -10.13 8.65 -8.01
C GLY A 365 -9.40 7.31 -8.00
N ASP A 366 -9.13 6.74 -9.17
CA ASP A 366 -8.48 5.43 -9.29
C ASP A 366 -7.82 5.23 -10.66
N VAL A 367 -6.99 4.19 -10.77
CA VAL A 367 -6.37 3.77 -12.02
C VAL A 367 -6.85 2.35 -12.37
N TRP A 368 -7.39 2.20 -13.57
CA TRP A 368 -7.89 0.92 -14.08
C TRP A 368 -7.03 0.39 -15.22
N LEU A 369 -6.79 -0.92 -15.22
CA LEU A 369 -6.07 -1.60 -16.29
C LEU A 369 -7.07 -2.29 -17.21
N VAL A 370 -6.97 -2.05 -18.52
CA VAL A 370 -7.86 -2.68 -19.52
C VAL A 370 -7.05 -3.43 -20.57
N GLU A 371 -7.69 -4.43 -21.17
CA GLU A 371 -7.13 -5.18 -22.32
C GLU A 371 -5.75 -5.80 -21.99
N VAL A 372 -5.59 -6.31 -20.77
CA VAL A 372 -4.31 -6.82 -20.26
C VAL A 372 -3.93 -8.17 -20.89
N PRO A 373 -2.84 -8.28 -21.66
CA PRO A 373 -2.39 -9.52 -22.27
C PRO A 373 -2.03 -10.58 -21.23
N GLN A 374 -2.18 -11.85 -21.60
CA GLN A 374 -1.96 -12.98 -20.69
C GLN A 374 -0.56 -13.00 -20.04
N PRO A 375 0.56 -12.74 -20.76
CA PRO A 375 1.88 -12.67 -20.14
C PRO A 375 2.00 -11.57 -19.06
N ILE A 376 1.39 -10.40 -19.29
CA ILE A 376 1.39 -9.32 -18.31
C ILE A 376 0.47 -9.66 -17.13
N ARG A 377 -0.67 -10.29 -17.37
CA ARG A 377 -1.56 -10.79 -16.32
C ARG A 377 -0.85 -11.81 -15.41
N GLU A 378 -0.02 -12.69 -15.97
CA GLU A 378 0.81 -13.62 -15.21
C GLU A 378 1.84 -12.90 -14.36
N ILE A 379 2.51 -11.87 -14.90
CA ILE A 379 3.44 -11.03 -14.12
C ILE A 379 2.70 -10.36 -12.94
N LEU A 380 1.57 -9.70 -13.19
CA LEU A 380 0.74 -9.08 -12.15
C LEU A 380 0.26 -10.09 -11.10
N THR A 381 0.02 -11.33 -11.49
CA THR A 381 -0.36 -12.41 -10.58
C THR A 381 0.84 -12.85 -9.73
N LEU A 382 1.99 -13.08 -10.35
CA LEU A 382 3.22 -13.49 -9.68
C LEU A 382 3.71 -12.46 -8.66
N VAL A 383 3.65 -11.18 -9.02
CA VAL A 383 3.95 -10.08 -8.11
C VAL A 383 2.74 -9.66 -7.28
N ASN A 384 1.61 -10.37 -7.35
CA ASN A 384 0.42 -10.13 -6.54
C ASN A 384 -0.14 -8.68 -6.59
N LEU A 385 0.00 -8.02 -7.73
CA LEU A 385 -0.65 -6.74 -8.02
C LEU A 385 -2.05 -6.91 -8.65
N HIS A 386 -2.44 -8.12 -9.02
CA HIS A 386 -3.75 -8.41 -9.61
C HIS A 386 -4.95 -8.13 -8.69
N HIS A 387 -4.75 -8.06 -7.37
CA HIS A 387 -5.77 -7.61 -6.40
C HIS A 387 -5.73 -6.10 -6.14
N PHE A 388 -4.61 -5.44 -6.49
CA PHE A 388 -4.40 -4.03 -6.25
C PHE A 388 -4.96 -3.17 -7.39
N PHE A 389 -4.87 -3.65 -8.63
CA PHE A 389 -5.49 -3.03 -9.79
C PHE A 389 -6.82 -3.72 -10.12
N GLU A 390 -7.86 -2.91 -10.37
CA GLU A 390 -9.06 -3.43 -11.02
C GLU A 390 -8.77 -3.61 -12.52
N ILE A 391 -8.74 -4.87 -12.95
CA ILE A 391 -8.51 -5.25 -14.33
C ILE A 391 -9.85 -5.47 -15.02
N MET A 392 -10.16 -4.66 -16.02
CA MET A 392 -11.43 -4.72 -16.74
C MET A 392 -11.25 -5.16 -18.20
N ALA A 393 -12.34 -5.63 -18.80
CA ALA A 393 -12.31 -6.15 -20.16
C ALA A 393 -12.08 -5.05 -21.21
N SER A 394 -12.62 -3.84 -20.99
CA SER A 394 -12.60 -2.76 -21.97
C SER A 394 -12.66 -1.37 -21.31
N PRO A 395 -12.27 -0.30 -22.03
CA PRO A 395 -12.47 1.07 -21.56
C PRO A 395 -13.94 1.41 -21.25
N ALA A 396 -14.90 0.85 -22.00
CA ALA A 396 -16.32 1.08 -21.77
C ALA A 396 -16.78 0.50 -20.42
N ALA A 397 -16.28 -0.67 -20.02
CA ALA A 397 -16.55 -1.24 -18.71
C ALA A 397 -15.98 -0.37 -17.57
N ALA A 398 -14.84 0.29 -17.80
CA ALA A 398 -14.25 1.23 -16.86
C ALA A 398 -15.06 2.52 -16.70
N GLU A 399 -15.65 3.03 -17.78
CA GLU A 399 -16.53 4.18 -17.70
C GLU A 399 -17.84 3.86 -16.96
N ASP A 400 -18.45 2.71 -17.25
CA ASP A 400 -19.63 2.22 -16.50
C ASP A 400 -19.30 2.04 -15.01
N ARG A 401 -18.10 1.51 -14.71
CA ARG A 401 -17.61 1.42 -13.33
C ARG A 401 -17.51 2.79 -12.67
N ARG A 402 -16.96 3.81 -13.34
CA ARG A 402 -16.86 5.17 -12.80
C ARG A 402 -18.22 5.72 -12.38
N LEU A 403 -19.22 5.57 -13.26
CA LEU A 403 -20.59 6.03 -13.00
C LEU A 403 -21.20 5.34 -11.78
N LYS A 404 -20.94 4.04 -11.59
CA LYS A 404 -21.40 3.26 -10.42
C LYS A 404 -20.62 3.55 -9.13
N THR A 405 -19.37 3.98 -9.22
CA THR A 405 -18.51 4.23 -8.05
C THR A 405 -18.96 5.44 -7.24
N GLY A 406 -19.81 6.30 -7.80
CA GLY A 406 -20.41 7.46 -7.12
C GLY A 406 -21.62 7.15 -6.23
N GLU A 407 -22.17 5.94 -6.22
CA GLU A 407 -23.41 5.62 -5.49
C GLU A 407 -23.16 4.53 -4.43
N MET A 408 -22.88 4.93 -3.19
CA MET A 408 -23.34 4.11 -2.05
C MET A 408 -24.86 4.17 -2.09
N SER A 409 -25.52 3.05 -2.42
CA SER A 409 -26.97 3.03 -2.58
C SER A 409 -27.65 3.12 -1.21
N GLU A 410 -28.62 4.04 -1.09
CA GLU A 410 -29.53 4.13 0.06
C GLU A 410 -30.17 2.77 0.36
N ALA A 411 -30.49 2.55 1.64
CA ALA A 411 -31.05 1.28 2.08
C ALA A 411 -32.35 0.97 1.33
N GLN A 412 -32.38 -0.15 0.61
CA GLN A 412 -33.56 -0.54 -0.16
C GLN A 412 -34.45 -1.45 0.71
N PRO A 413 -35.74 -1.11 0.91
CA PRO A 413 -36.65 -1.95 1.65
C PRO A 413 -37.00 -3.21 0.84
N VAL A 414 -37.13 -4.34 1.54
CA VAL A 414 -37.46 -5.65 0.95
C VAL A 414 -38.56 -6.32 1.75
N ALA A 415 -39.23 -7.29 1.13
CA ALA A 415 -40.22 -8.14 1.79
C ALA A 415 -39.71 -8.72 3.12
N GLY A 416 -40.59 -8.78 4.12
CA GLY A 416 -40.26 -9.31 5.45
C GLY A 416 -39.66 -8.30 6.44
N GLY A 417 -39.63 -7.01 6.09
CA GLY A 417 -39.13 -5.93 6.95
C GLY A 417 -37.60 -5.83 6.96
N TRP A 418 -36.93 -6.42 5.97
CA TRP A 418 -35.48 -6.34 5.79
C TRP A 418 -35.11 -5.09 5.00
N HIS A 419 -34.03 -4.43 5.41
CA HIS A 419 -33.42 -3.35 4.66
C HIS A 419 -32.05 -3.78 4.14
N ILE A 420 -31.82 -3.65 2.84
CA ILE A 420 -30.54 -4.00 2.22
C ILE A 420 -29.65 -2.76 2.18
N ILE A 421 -28.44 -2.90 2.71
CA ILE A 421 -27.36 -1.93 2.54
C ILE A 421 -26.28 -2.59 1.68
N ARG A 422 -25.91 -1.95 0.57
CA ARG A 422 -24.79 -2.42 -0.25
C ARG A 422 -23.47 -2.03 0.42
N SER A 423 -22.61 -3.02 0.63
CA SER A 423 -21.29 -2.79 1.18
C SER A 423 -20.39 -2.06 0.17
N PRO A 424 -19.49 -1.17 0.63
CA PRO A 424 -18.46 -0.61 -0.22
C PRO A 424 -17.54 -1.71 -0.76
N ARG A 425 -17.08 -1.54 -2.01
CA ARG A 425 -16.17 -2.50 -2.67
C ARG A 425 -14.86 -2.74 -1.90
N LEU A 426 -14.29 -1.66 -1.37
CA LEU A 426 -13.18 -1.70 -0.42
C LEU A 426 -13.77 -1.45 0.95
N PHE A 427 -13.95 -2.51 1.74
CA PHE A 427 -14.46 -2.39 3.09
C PHE A 427 -13.28 -2.29 4.07
N ASP A 428 -12.69 -1.10 4.10
CA ASP A 428 -11.48 -0.79 4.85
C ASP A 428 -11.65 0.49 5.69
N ALA A 429 -10.55 1.04 6.20
CA ALA A 429 -10.60 2.19 7.11
C ALA A 429 -11.24 3.43 6.48
N SER A 430 -11.16 3.57 5.15
CA SER A 430 -11.70 4.72 4.43
C SER A 430 -13.22 4.70 4.32
N THR A 431 -13.84 3.52 4.29
CA THR A 431 -15.28 3.34 4.08
C THR A 431 -16.02 2.81 5.30
N ALA A 432 -15.30 2.23 6.27
CA ALA A 432 -15.88 1.57 7.43
C ALA A 432 -16.69 2.52 8.32
N SER A 433 -16.28 3.78 8.46
CA SER A 433 -16.99 4.79 9.25
C SER A 433 -18.34 5.14 8.63
N THR A 434 -18.35 5.49 7.35
CA THR A 434 -19.57 5.80 6.60
C THR A 434 -20.53 4.61 6.57
N MET A 435 -20.00 3.40 6.37
CA MET A 435 -20.80 2.17 6.41
C MET A 435 -21.42 1.93 7.80
N LEU A 436 -20.65 2.18 8.86
CA LEU A 436 -21.14 2.05 10.23
C LEU A 436 -22.27 3.06 10.52
N GLU A 437 -22.07 4.34 10.18
CA GLU A 437 -23.06 5.40 10.35
C GLU A 437 -24.35 5.07 9.61
N LEU A 438 -24.27 4.70 8.33
CA LEU A 438 -25.41 4.30 7.52
C LEU A 438 -26.16 3.10 8.15
N CYS A 439 -25.44 2.07 8.59
CA CYS A 439 -26.07 0.94 9.26
C CYS A 439 -26.75 1.32 10.57
N MET A 440 -26.12 2.18 11.38
CA MET A 440 -26.66 2.60 12.67
C MET A 440 -27.91 3.45 12.51
N GLU A 441 -27.92 4.39 11.55
CA GLU A 441 -29.10 5.19 11.19
C GLU A 441 -30.26 4.28 10.78
N GLN A 442 -30.01 3.28 9.92
CA GLN A 442 -31.05 2.34 9.52
C GLN A 442 -31.56 1.49 10.69
N LEU A 443 -30.68 1.08 11.62
CA LEU A 443 -31.07 0.35 12.84
C LEU A 443 -31.94 1.17 13.81
N GLU A 444 -32.00 2.49 13.67
CA GLU A 444 -32.94 3.32 14.46
C GLU A 444 -34.40 3.09 14.04
N HIS A 445 -34.62 2.82 12.76
CA HIS A 445 -35.96 2.66 12.19
C HIS A 445 -36.30 1.21 11.85
N HIS A 446 -35.29 0.38 11.59
CA HIS A 446 -35.42 -0.96 11.03
C HIS A 446 -34.50 -1.95 11.76
N PRO A 447 -35.03 -2.85 12.61
CA PRO A 447 -34.19 -3.76 13.39
C PRO A 447 -33.54 -4.88 12.55
N LYS A 448 -33.94 -5.07 11.29
CA LYS A 448 -33.47 -6.18 10.43
C LYS A 448 -32.70 -5.65 9.22
N LEU A 449 -31.41 -5.96 9.15
CA LEU A 449 -30.51 -5.50 8.09
C LEU A 449 -29.89 -6.66 7.32
N ILE A 450 -29.79 -6.48 6.00
CA ILE A 450 -28.96 -7.30 5.12
C ILE A 450 -27.82 -6.42 4.60
N VAL A 451 -26.58 -6.85 4.81
CA VAL A 451 -25.42 -6.24 4.16
C VAL A 451 -25.05 -7.07 2.94
N ASP A 452 -25.23 -6.48 1.76
CA ASP A 452 -24.88 -7.10 0.48
C ASP A 452 -23.40 -6.88 0.16
N MET A 453 -22.64 -7.98 0.12
CA MET A 453 -21.19 -7.97 -0.12
C MET A 453 -20.82 -8.25 -1.59
N SER A 454 -21.80 -8.23 -2.51
CA SER A 454 -21.62 -8.55 -3.94
C SER A 454 -20.49 -7.77 -4.62
N GLU A 455 -20.32 -6.50 -4.24
CA GLU A 455 -19.29 -5.62 -4.80
C GLU A 455 -17.96 -5.69 -4.03
N VAL A 456 -17.87 -6.41 -2.92
CA VAL A 456 -16.69 -6.40 -2.02
C VAL A 456 -15.56 -7.25 -2.59
N VAL A 457 -14.47 -6.59 -2.96
CA VAL A 457 -13.23 -7.22 -3.41
C VAL A 457 -12.16 -7.26 -2.33
N PHE A 458 -12.29 -6.40 -1.31
CA PHE A 458 -11.35 -6.34 -0.20
C PHE A 458 -12.09 -6.04 1.09
N LEU A 459 -11.89 -6.90 2.09
CA LEU A 459 -12.43 -6.75 3.44
C LEU A 459 -11.27 -6.70 4.43
N ALA A 460 -11.05 -5.52 5.03
CA ALA A 460 -10.03 -5.32 6.05
C ALA A 460 -10.56 -5.70 7.45
N SER A 461 -9.65 -5.77 8.43
CA SER A 461 -9.97 -6.02 9.83
C SER A 461 -10.95 -4.97 10.40
N ILE A 462 -10.83 -3.71 9.97
CA ILE A 462 -11.77 -2.68 10.39
C ILE A 462 -13.17 -2.86 9.80
N GLY A 463 -13.29 -3.29 8.54
CA GLY A 463 -14.59 -3.62 7.94
C GLY A 463 -15.25 -4.81 8.65
N MET A 464 -14.46 -5.83 9.00
CA MET A 464 -14.92 -6.93 9.86
C MET A 464 -15.40 -6.44 11.23
N SER A 465 -14.65 -5.53 11.87
CA SER A 465 -15.04 -4.92 13.14
C SER A 465 -16.35 -4.13 13.04
N THR A 466 -16.54 -3.42 11.92
CA THR A 466 -17.79 -2.70 11.63
C THR A 466 -18.95 -3.67 11.54
N LEU A 467 -18.80 -4.79 10.82
CA LEU A 467 -19.84 -5.83 10.73
C LEU A 467 -20.21 -6.39 12.11
N ILE A 468 -19.23 -6.65 12.99
CA ILE A 468 -19.48 -7.12 14.36
C ILE A 468 -20.20 -6.06 15.20
N LYS A 469 -19.81 -4.79 15.08
CA LYS A 469 -20.47 -3.68 15.80
C LYS A 469 -21.92 -3.52 15.36
N VAL A 470 -22.19 -3.62 14.06
CA VAL A 470 -23.54 -3.57 13.49
C VAL A 470 -24.37 -4.78 13.97
N ASP A 471 -23.82 -6.00 13.93
CA ASP A 471 -24.51 -7.20 14.45
C ASP A 471 -24.88 -7.06 15.93
N ARG A 472 -23.94 -6.58 16.75
CA ARG A 472 -24.20 -6.35 18.18
C ARG A 472 -25.29 -5.30 18.41
N ALA A 473 -25.28 -4.20 17.64
CA ALA A 473 -26.30 -3.15 17.74
C ALA A 473 -27.67 -3.65 17.28
N ALA A 474 -27.73 -4.45 16.22
CA ALA A 474 -28.96 -5.08 15.75
C ALA A 474 -29.56 -6.00 16.82
N ARG A 475 -28.75 -6.91 17.40
CA ARG A 475 -29.19 -7.81 18.48
C ARG A 475 -29.68 -7.06 19.72
N GLY A 476 -29.02 -5.96 20.08
CA GLY A 476 -29.43 -5.10 21.19
C GLY A 476 -30.81 -4.45 21.01
N ARG A 477 -31.32 -4.41 19.77
CA ARG A 477 -32.65 -3.89 19.41
C ARG A 477 -33.64 -5.00 19.04
N GLU A 478 -33.39 -6.23 19.52
CA GLU A 478 -34.16 -7.44 19.15
C GLU A 478 -34.21 -7.70 17.62
N GLY A 479 -33.19 -7.18 16.94
CA GLY A 479 -33.01 -7.24 15.51
C GLY A 479 -32.01 -8.30 15.05
N GLU A 480 -31.69 -8.28 13.76
CA GLU A 480 -30.75 -9.23 13.16
C GLU A 480 -29.96 -8.59 12.02
N LEU A 481 -28.67 -8.94 11.94
CA LEU A 481 -27.81 -8.66 10.79
C LEU A 481 -27.57 -9.95 9.98
N ARG A 482 -27.82 -9.90 8.68
CA ARG A 482 -27.45 -10.96 7.73
C ARG A 482 -26.48 -10.42 6.69
N ILE A 483 -25.55 -11.26 6.24
CA ILE A 483 -24.55 -10.88 5.23
C ILE A 483 -24.72 -11.78 4.02
N THR A 484 -24.78 -11.20 2.82
CA THR A 484 -25.06 -11.93 1.56
C THR A 484 -23.99 -11.72 0.51
N ASN A 485 -23.97 -12.59 -0.52
CA ASN A 485 -23.16 -12.43 -1.73
C ASN A 485 -21.66 -12.23 -1.47
N CYS A 486 -21.11 -12.82 -0.42
CA CYS A 486 -19.67 -12.75 -0.17
C CYS A 486 -18.89 -13.50 -1.26
N SER A 487 -17.91 -12.83 -1.86
CA SER A 487 -16.94 -13.49 -2.74
C SER A 487 -16.15 -14.59 -1.99
N SER A 488 -15.55 -15.53 -2.74
CA SER A 488 -14.74 -16.61 -2.14
C SER A 488 -13.60 -16.08 -1.28
N ASP A 489 -13.03 -14.93 -1.64
CA ASP A 489 -11.94 -14.28 -0.92
C ASP A 489 -12.44 -13.64 0.38
N VAL A 490 -13.57 -12.94 0.34
CA VAL A 490 -14.24 -12.40 1.54
C VAL A 490 -14.62 -13.52 2.51
N LEU A 491 -15.21 -14.61 1.99
CA LEU A 491 -15.54 -15.79 2.80
C LEU A 491 -14.30 -16.43 3.44
N ARG A 492 -13.19 -16.53 2.68
CA ARG A 492 -11.92 -17.05 3.22
C ARG A 492 -11.41 -16.16 4.36
N THR A 493 -11.46 -14.85 4.19
CA THR A 493 -11.06 -13.88 5.22
C THR A 493 -11.91 -14.04 6.48
N LEU A 494 -13.24 -14.07 6.35
CA LEU A 494 -14.14 -14.28 7.49
C LEU A 494 -13.87 -15.61 8.21
N LYS A 495 -13.64 -16.69 7.46
CA LYS A 495 -13.29 -18.02 7.99
C LYS A 495 -11.97 -18.05 8.75
N LEU A 496 -10.96 -17.36 8.24
CA LEU A 496 -9.65 -17.30 8.90
C LEU A 496 -9.74 -16.69 10.30
N VAL A 497 -10.65 -15.74 10.51
CA VAL A 497 -10.90 -15.10 11.82
C VAL A 497 -12.11 -15.67 12.56
N LYS A 498 -12.69 -16.79 12.07
CA LYS A 498 -13.84 -17.49 12.65
C LYS A 498 -15.12 -16.64 12.76
N LEU A 499 -15.26 -15.58 11.95
CA LEU A 499 -16.42 -14.70 12.02
C LEU A 499 -17.71 -15.32 11.44
N GLU A 500 -17.61 -16.38 10.65
CA GLU A 500 -18.73 -17.21 10.23
C GLU A 500 -19.45 -17.91 11.40
N THR A 501 -18.83 -17.97 12.58
CA THR A 501 -19.46 -18.48 13.81
C THR A 501 -20.26 -17.42 14.56
N ILE A 502 -20.07 -16.15 14.21
CA ILE A 502 -20.68 -14.99 14.88
C ILE A 502 -21.71 -14.33 13.96
N LEU A 503 -21.38 -14.16 12.68
CA LEU A 503 -22.18 -13.47 11.67
C LEU A 503 -23.00 -14.48 10.86
N ASN A 504 -24.26 -14.14 10.59
CA ASN A 504 -25.15 -14.96 9.78
C ASN A 504 -24.87 -14.74 8.28
N LEU A 505 -24.17 -15.69 7.65
CA LEU A 505 -23.78 -15.63 6.23
C LEU A 505 -24.74 -16.43 5.35
N TYR A 506 -25.19 -15.81 4.26
CA TYR A 506 -26.09 -16.42 3.27
C TYR A 506 -25.52 -16.27 1.85
N PRO A 507 -25.84 -17.19 0.92
CA PRO A 507 -25.33 -17.11 -0.44
C PRO A 507 -25.87 -15.89 -1.19
N ASP A 508 -27.15 -15.59 -1.02
CA ASP A 508 -27.85 -14.51 -1.73
C ASP A 508 -28.97 -13.89 -0.87
N ILE A 509 -29.47 -12.74 -1.33
CA ILE A 509 -30.52 -11.94 -0.68
C ILE A 509 -31.84 -12.71 -0.55
N ALA A 510 -32.21 -13.52 -1.54
CA ALA A 510 -33.47 -14.26 -1.52
C ALA A 510 -33.47 -15.34 -0.43
N THR A 511 -32.35 -16.04 -0.28
CA THR A 511 -32.13 -17.02 0.79
C THR A 511 -32.08 -16.33 2.14
N ALA A 512 -31.39 -15.18 2.23
CA ALA A 512 -31.32 -14.40 3.47
C ALA A 512 -32.67 -13.81 3.89
N THR A 513 -33.60 -13.51 3.00
CA THR A 513 -34.92 -12.97 3.37
C THR A 513 -35.91 -14.08 3.74
N SER A 514 -35.77 -15.27 3.14
CA SER A 514 -36.69 -16.40 3.32
C SER A 514 -36.30 -17.37 4.44
N ALA A 515 -35.05 -17.34 4.92
CA ALA A 515 -34.60 -18.19 6.02
C ALA A 515 -35.37 -17.88 7.32
N LYS A 516 -36.10 -18.87 7.83
CA LYS A 516 -36.70 -18.84 9.16
C LYS A 516 -35.61 -18.94 10.23
N LEU A 517 -35.79 -18.17 11.30
CA LEU A 517 -34.94 -18.18 12.50
C LEU A 517 -34.79 -19.59 13.08
#